data_AF-A0A9W6Z994-F1
#
_entry.id   AF-A0A9W6Z994-F1
#
_cell.length_a   1.000
_cell.length_b   1.000
_cell.length_c   1.000
_cell.angle_alpha   90.00
_cell.angle_beta   90.00
_cell.angle_gamma   90.00
#
_symmetry.space_group_name_H-M   'P 1'
#
loop_
_entity.id
_entity.type
_entity.pdbx_description
1 polymer ?
#
loop_
_entity_poly.entity_id
_entity_poly.type
_entity_poly.pdbx_seq_one_letter_code
_entity_poly.pdbx_strand_id
1 'polypeptide(L)'
;MSVTAGGNFEPKPDVPHLNCPPPPFPLVIPKDSQISNLDKFAKTPDSWVKRDGRMILLTGAHPYNVEPPLGLLHELGPLTPPALHYVRNHGAPPNLKWQEHKLTVKIGEKETVFTMDEILSLSSFTQPVTLVCAGNRRKEQNQVMQTIGFNWGAAGCGTSLWSGPLLSEVLRKAGVKEDETWNYHCEWLSHINIIPNESTNHYHFHDNRVLPPQVTSYDQSLAEKWWYKPEYIFNELNINSAIASPDHNTEIDLGSNLTSNFNIQGYAYAGGGNPVSRVEVSLDSGATWVCASINRPFPPNKHGMHWCWIFWSLPVSVAALSAAKEIICRAWDNHTNTQPVDITWNLMGMANNCCFRVKIHSFVDSRGRPKLRFEHPTLAGAQKGGWMTKDSGKPVTAGFGNLRKFLEDQEAAEAAEEKGLSRVISNPNGAFVTDKDGGAEGPKGFTMAEIEQHDTEHDCWIVHNGKVYDCTNYMDLHPGGADSILILAGQDSTEDFDAIHSKKAHKMLERFYIGDVIPDIDVLKPDKQEAGVATEVKFALNPKKKIAFALMEKEQLSHDSFLLTYALQTPETVLGLPTGKHIFLSAHIADELTPA
;
A
#
# COMPACT_ATOMS: atom_id res chain seq x y z
N MET A 1 13.16 -4.11 -5.61
CA MET A 1 12.28 -4.75 -6.61
C MET A 1 11.17 -3.77 -6.97
N SER A 2 11.45 -2.79 -7.83
CA SER A 2 10.41 -2.06 -8.56
C SER A 2 10.06 -2.87 -9.80
N VAL A 3 8.88 -2.67 -10.37
CA VAL A 3 8.59 -3.05 -11.76
C VAL A 3 7.96 -1.86 -12.41
N THR A 4 8.54 -1.37 -13.51
CA THR A 4 8.02 -0.19 -14.19
C THR A 4 7.86 -0.44 -15.67
N ALA A 5 6.62 -0.65 -16.10
CA ALA A 5 6.26 -0.37 -17.47
C ALA A 5 5.93 1.13 -17.57
N GLY A 6 6.84 1.93 -18.13
CA GLY A 6 6.59 3.36 -18.27
C GLY A 6 7.75 4.27 -18.64
N GLY A 7 8.94 3.75 -18.95
CA GLY A 7 9.96 4.59 -19.58
C GLY A 7 9.53 4.91 -21.02
N ASN A 8 9.15 6.16 -21.29
CA ASN A 8 9.32 6.74 -22.63
C ASN A 8 10.83 6.84 -22.89
N PHE A 9 11.48 5.71 -23.20
CA PHE A 9 12.63 5.79 -24.07
C PHE A 9 12.04 6.21 -25.41
N GLU A 10 12.22 7.46 -25.82
CA GLU A 10 12.07 7.78 -27.24
C GLU A 10 13.00 6.80 -27.97
N PRO A 11 12.45 5.82 -28.72
CA PRO A 11 13.32 4.95 -29.48
C PRO A 11 14.08 5.86 -30.43
N LYS A 12 15.41 5.71 -30.49
CA LYS A 12 16.20 6.31 -31.56
C LYS A 12 15.45 5.95 -32.87
N PRO A 13 15.13 6.92 -33.74
CA PRO A 13 14.40 6.64 -34.99
C PRO A 13 15.04 5.51 -35.81
N ASP A 14 16.34 5.29 -35.58
CA ASP A 14 17.19 4.28 -36.20
C ASP A 14 17.93 3.41 -35.16
N VAL A 15 17.28 2.89 -34.11
CA VAL A 15 17.89 1.76 -33.38
C VAL A 15 17.91 0.61 -34.39
N PRO A 16 19.09 0.12 -34.85
CA PRO A 16 19.10 -1.13 -35.61
C PRO A 16 18.40 -2.14 -34.74
N HIS A 17 17.33 -2.76 -35.24
CA HIS A 17 16.58 -3.81 -34.55
C HIS A 17 17.58 -4.61 -33.73
N LEU A 18 17.35 -4.74 -32.40
CA LEU A 18 18.14 -5.62 -31.54
C LEU A 18 18.58 -6.80 -32.41
N ASN A 19 19.88 -7.08 -32.51
CA ASN A 19 20.39 -8.26 -33.22
C ASN A 19 19.94 -9.57 -32.52
N CYS A 20 18.80 -9.53 -31.82
CA CYS A 20 18.07 -10.66 -31.33
C CYS A 20 17.36 -11.34 -32.52
N PRO A 21 17.52 -12.65 -32.67
CA PRO A 21 16.59 -13.42 -33.48
C PRO A 21 15.14 -13.17 -32.99
N PRO A 22 14.14 -13.24 -33.88
CA PRO A 22 12.75 -13.05 -33.50
C PRO A 22 12.39 -13.98 -32.34
N PRO A 23 11.57 -13.53 -31.37
CA PRO A 23 11.21 -14.35 -30.24
C PRO A 23 10.57 -15.65 -30.74
N PRO A 24 10.86 -16.80 -30.13
CA PRO A 24 10.26 -18.07 -30.54
C PRO A 24 8.75 -18.15 -30.19
N PHE A 25 8.17 -17.06 -29.68
CA PHE A 25 6.79 -16.99 -29.20
C PHE A 25 6.03 -15.88 -29.95
N PRO A 26 4.76 -16.11 -30.33
CA PRO A 26 3.95 -15.10 -30.99
C PRO A 26 3.71 -13.90 -30.06
N LEU A 27 4.02 -12.69 -30.53
CA LEU A 27 3.69 -11.44 -29.86
C LEU A 27 2.20 -11.14 -30.05
N VAL A 28 1.39 -11.31 -29.00
CA VAL A 28 0.01 -10.81 -28.98
C VAL A 28 0.02 -9.43 -28.34
N ILE A 29 0.04 -8.39 -29.16
CA ILE A 29 -0.09 -7.00 -28.72
C ILE A 29 -1.60 -6.66 -28.77
N PRO A 30 -2.25 -6.26 -27.66
CA PRO A 30 -3.64 -5.84 -27.72
C PRO A 30 -3.80 -4.61 -28.59
N LYS A 31 -4.86 -4.59 -29.40
CA LYS A 31 -5.16 -3.50 -30.33
C LYS A 31 -5.70 -2.24 -29.64
N ASP A 32 -6.18 -2.37 -28.40
CA ASP A 32 -7.00 -1.35 -27.72
C ASP A 32 -6.31 -0.77 -26.48
N SER A 33 -5.12 -0.18 -26.64
CA SER A 33 -4.44 0.50 -25.54
C SER A 33 -5.04 1.89 -25.30
N GLN A 34 -5.68 2.12 -24.15
CA GLN A 34 -6.23 3.43 -23.76
C GLN A 34 -5.17 4.26 -23.03
N ILE A 35 -4.02 4.43 -23.67
CA ILE A 35 -2.87 5.10 -23.09
C ILE A 35 -3.02 6.60 -23.28
N SER A 36 -3.19 7.33 -22.18
CA SER A 36 -3.31 8.79 -22.21
C SER A 36 -2.64 9.44 -21.01
N ASN A 37 -2.46 10.76 -21.09
CA ASN A 37 -2.14 11.56 -19.91
C ASN A 37 -3.46 11.72 -19.14
N LEU A 38 -3.56 11.09 -17.97
CA LEU A 38 -4.75 11.26 -17.13
C LEU A 38 -4.57 12.51 -16.27
N ASP A 39 -5.55 13.41 -16.28
CA ASP A 39 -5.49 14.71 -15.58
C ASP A 39 -5.12 14.59 -14.09
N LYS A 40 -5.55 13.50 -13.44
CA LYS A 40 -5.21 13.19 -12.04
C LYS A 40 -3.70 13.08 -11.75
N PHE A 41 -2.87 12.98 -12.79
CA PHE A 41 -1.43 12.87 -12.70
C PHE A 41 -0.68 14.10 -13.23
N ALA A 42 -1.39 15.14 -13.70
CA ALA A 42 -0.76 16.31 -14.31
C ALA A 42 0.22 17.03 -13.37
N LYS A 43 0.02 16.91 -12.05
CA LYS A 43 0.85 17.54 -11.01
C LYS A 43 1.90 16.62 -10.40
N THR A 44 2.03 15.37 -10.86
CA THR A 44 3.02 14.44 -10.29
C THR A 44 4.38 14.61 -10.97
N PRO A 45 5.51 14.31 -10.30
CA PRO A 45 6.85 14.42 -10.90
C PRO A 45 7.06 13.53 -12.14
N ASP A 46 6.18 12.54 -12.32
CA ASP A 46 6.17 11.55 -13.39
C ASP A 46 4.99 11.72 -14.36
N SER A 47 4.47 12.95 -14.48
CA SER A 47 3.38 13.32 -15.40
C SER A 47 3.70 13.11 -16.88
N TRP A 48 4.98 12.97 -17.23
CA TRP A 48 5.46 12.63 -18.57
C TRP A 48 5.21 11.17 -18.96
N VAL A 49 4.90 10.29 -18.00
CA VAL A 49 4.59 8.88 -18.22
C VAL A 49 3.11 8.72 -18.57
N LYS A 50 2.84 8.25 -19.80
CA LYS A 50 1.48 7.92 -20.22
C LYS A 50 1.00 6.63 -19.54
N ARG A 51 -0.28 6.58 -19.16
CA ARG A 51 -0.83 5.49 -18.34
C ARG A 51 -2.14 4.98 -18.93
N ASP A 52 -2.43 3.69 -18.75
CA ASP A 52 -3.73 3.12 -19.13
C ASP A 52 -4.78 3.39 -18.04
N GLY A 53 -5.94 3.93 -18.45
CA GLY A 53 -7.02 4.30 -17.54
C GLY A 53 -7.66 3.13 -16.78
N ARG A 54 -7.47 1.89 -17.24
CA ARG A 54 -8.03 0.68 -16.62
C ARG A 54 -7.25 0.21 -15.39
N MET A 55 -6.02 0.68 -15.21
CA MET A 55 -5.16 0.29 -14.09
C MET A 55 -5.74 0.76 -12.75
N ILE A 56 -5.72 -0.13 -11.76
CA ILE A 56 -6.25 0.14 -10.41
C ILE A 56 -5.15 0.76 -9.56
N LEU A 57 -5.40 1.97 -9.06
CA LEU A 57 -4.51 2.66 -8.13
C LEU A 57 -4.50 1.98 -6.76
N LEU A 58 -3.30 1.65 -6.28
CA LEU A 58 -3.09 1.03 -4.98
C LEU A 58 -2.63 2.05 -3.92
N THR A 59 -2.05 3.16 -4.39
CA THR A 59 -1.66 4.34 -3.62
C THR A 59 -2.45 5.57 -4.10
N GLY A 60 -2.09 6.75 -3.60
CA GLY A 60 -2.53 8.02 -4.18
C GLY A 60 -1.95 8.25 -5.59
N ALA A 61 -1.96 9.50 -6.05
CA ALA A 61 -1.42 9.83 -7.38
C ALA A 61 0.10 9.55 -7.51
N HIS A 62 0.83 9.65 -6.40
CA HIS A 62 2.27 9.42 -6.31
C HIS A 62 2.64 8.85 -4.92
N PRO A 63 3.61 7.93 -4.79
CA PRO A 63 4.29 7.23 -5.89
C PRO A 63 3.32 6.32 -6.65
N TYR A 64 3.54 6.16 -7.96
CA TYR A 64 2.63 5.42 -8.83
C TYR A 64 2.75 3.91 -8.59
N ASN A 65 1.73 3.32 -7.97
CA ASN A 65 1.63 1.88 -7.77
C ASN A 65 0.25 1.40 -8.24
N VAL A 66 0.24 0.46 -9.19
CA VAL A 66 -0.97 -0.02 -9.83
C VAL A 66 -0.90 -1.51 -10.14
N GLU A 67 -2.07 -2.14 -10.21
CA GLU A 67 -2.25 -3.45 -10.83
C GLU A 67 -3.42 -3.42 -11.83
N PRO A 68 -3.42 -4.27 -12.87
CA PRO A 68 -4.59 -4.43 -13.72
C PRO A 68 -5.73 -5.12 -12.94
N PRO A 69 -7.00 -4.95 -13.34
CA PRO A 69 -8.08 -5.82 -12.87
C PRO A 69 -7.72 -7.30 -13.12
N LEU A 70 -7.97 -8.18 -12.14
CA LEU A 70 -7.57 -9.58 -12.21
C LEU A 70 -8.21 -10.33 -13.40
N GLY A 71 -9.52 -10.14 -13.63
CA GLY A 71 -10.20 -10.71 -14.80
C GLY A 71 -9.54 -10.27 -16.11
N LEU A 72 -9.23 -8.97 -16.24
CA LEU A 72 -8.52 -8.42 -17.40
C LEU A 72 -7.12 -9.03 -17.55
N LEU A 73 -6.33 -9.13 -16.48
CA LEU A 73 -4.99 -9.73 -16.52
C LEU A 73 -5.04 -11.17 -17.08
N HIS A 74 -6.04 -11.94 -16.68
CA HIS A 74 -6.23 -13.29 -17.18
C HIS A 74 -6.69 -13.33 -18.64
N GLU A 75 -7.61 -12.44 -19.06
CA GLU A 75 -8.09 -12.32 -20.45
C GLU A 75 -6.98 -11.96 -21.45
N LEU A 76 -6.00 -11.17 -21.01
CA LEU A 76 -4.83 -10.80 -21.83
C LEU A 76 -3.95 -12.01 -22.19
N GLY A 77 -4.07 -13.11 -21.44
CA GLY A 77 -3.37 -14.35 -21.68
C GLY A 77 -1.89 -14.31 -21.28
N PRO A 78 -1.01 -15.04 -21.99
CA PRO A 78 0.30 -15.40 -21.46
C PRO A 78 1.33 -14.27 -21.41
N LEU A 79 1.19 -13.25 -22.25
CA LEU A 79 2.03 -12.05 -22.27
C LEU A 79 1.19 -10.85 -21.84
N THR A 80 1.59 -10.24 -20.74
CA THR A 80 1.00 -9.01 -20.23
C THR A 80 1.52 -7.83 -21.08
N PRO A 81 0.63 -7.06 -21.73
CA PRO A 81 1.01 -5.87 -22.47
C PRO A 81 1.70 -4.85 -21.56
N PRO A 82 2.72 -4.11 -22.02
CA PRO A 82 3.44 -3.17 -21.17
C PRO A 82 2.52 -2.18 -20.44
N ALA A 83 1.55 -1.58 -21.13
CA ALA A 83 0.63 -0.61 -20.53
C ALA A 83 -0.31 -1.18 -19.44
N LEU A 84 -0.44 -2.51 -19.36
CA LEU A 84 -1.26 -3.23 -18.38
C LEU A 84 -0.42 -4.10 -17.44
N HIS A 85 0.91 -4.01 -17.52
CA HIS A 85 1.79 -4.64 -16.55
C HIS A 85 1.67 -3.87 -15.22
N TYR A 86 1.65 -4.59 -14.10
CA TYR A 86 1.64 -3.93 -12.79
C TYR A 86 2.85 -3.00 -12.66
N VAL A 87 2.67 -1.90 -11.94
CA VAL A 87 3.74 -0.93 -11.65
C VAL A 87 3.93 -0.82 -10.15
N ARG A 88 5.17 -0.92 -9.70
CA ARG A 88 5.57 -0.67 -8.32
C ARG A 88 6.72 0.32 -8.31
N ASN A 89 6.43 1.58 -7.98
CA ASN A 89 7.45 2.62 -7.80
C ASN A 89 7.58 3.02 -6.34
N HIS A 90 8.81 3.11 -5.85
CA HIS A 90 9.12 3.71 -4.55
C HIS A 90 9.15 5.25 -4.61
N GLY A 91 9.43 5.83 -5.79
CA GLY A 91 9.47 7.28 -6.03
C GLY A 91 9.21 7.62 -7.49
N ALA A 92 9.65 8.80 -7.94
CA ALA A 92 9.51 9.21 -9.33
C ALA A 92 10.46 8.42 -10.24
N PRO A 93 9.97 7.80 -11.34
CA PRO A 93 10.84 7.26 -12.36
C PRO A 93 11.72 8.37 -12.97
N PRO A 94 13.00 8.10 -13.26
CA PRO A 94 13.87 9.07 -13.90
C PRO A 94 13.46 9.28 -15.36
N ASN A 95 13.48 10.54 -15.81
CA ASN A 95 13.22 10.93 -17.20
C ASN A 95 14.55 11.07 -17.95
N LEU A 96 15.09 9.95 -18.45
CA LEU A 96 16.42 9.90 -19.08
C LEU A 96 16.30 9.75 -20.58
N LYS A 97 17.12 10.48 -21.33
CA LYS A 97 17.32 10.20 -22.76
C LYS A 97 18.28 9.05 -22.96
N TRP A 98 18.13 8.35 -24.09
CA TRP A 98 18.97 7.20 -24.47
C TRP A 98 20.47 7.49 -24.37
N GLN A 99 20.91 8.65 -24.87
CA GLN A 99 22.32 9.05 -24.93
C GLN A 99 22.86 9.50 -23.57
N GLU A 100 21.98 9.89 -22.65
CA GLU A 100 22.32 10.33 -21.29
C GLU A 100 22.44 9.14 -20.34
N HIS A 101 21.75 8.04 -20.64
CA HIS A 101 21.80 6.84 -19.80
C HIS A 101 23.13 6.09 -19.99
N LYS A 102 23.84 5.91 -18.87
CA LYS A 102 25.08 5.15 -18.78
C LYS A 102 24.99 4.16 -17.63
N LEU A 103 25.69 3.05 -17.79
CA LEU A 103 25.87 2.01 -16.77
C LEU A 103 27.31 1.99 -16.31
N THR A 104 27.55 2.29 -15.05
CA THR A 104 28.87 2.19 -14.41
C THR A 104 29.00 0.86 -13.67
N VAL A 105 29.99 0.05 -14.02
CA VAL A 105 30.37 -1.15 -13.27
C VAL A 105 31.62 -0.86 -12.46
N LYS A 106 31.53 -0.98 -11.13
CA LYS A 106 32.62 -0.73 -10.19
C LYS A 106 33.12 -2.02 -9.55
N ILE A 107 34.43 -2.24 -9.59
CA ILE A 107 35.13 -3.40 -9.01
C ILE A 107 36.28 -2.85 -8.16
N GLY A 108 36.07 -2.77 -6.84
CA GLY A 108 36.98 -2.04 -5.95
C GLY A 108 37.11 -0.58 -6.38
N GLU A 109 38.32 -0.14 -6.72
CA GLU A 109 38.61 1.22 -7.21
C GLU A 109 38.43 1.35 -8.74
N LYS A 110 38.32 0.24 -9.47
CA LYS A 110 38.18 0.27 -10.93
C LYS A 110 36.73 0.56 -11.32
N GLU A 111 36.52 1.54 -12.20
CA GLU A 111 35.22 1.85 -12.79
C GLU A 111 35.25 1.65 -14.30
N THR A 112 34.23 0.99 -14.84
CA THR A 112 34.00 0.83 -16.28
C THR A 112 32.63 1.40 -16.61
N VAL A 113 32.56 2.36 -17.53
CA VAL A 113 31.29 3.01 -17.92
C VAL A 113 30.89 2.54 -19.30
N PHE A 114 29.66 2.04 -19.42
CA PHE A 114 29.04 1.63 -20.68
C PHE A 114 27.94 2.61 -21.08
N THR A 115 27.95 3.03 -22.33
CA THR A 115 26.80 3.67 -23.00
C THR A 115 25.73 2.64 -23.35
N MET A 116 24.50 3.08 -23.57
CA MET A 116 23.44 2.18 -24.03
C MET A 116 23.74 1.55 -25.40
N ASP A 117 24.42 2.26 -26.30
CA ASP A 117 24.84 1.72 -27.60
C ASP A 117 25.88 0.59 -27.44
N GLU A 118 26.82 0.72 -26.48
CA GLU A 118 27.77 -0.36 -26.16
C GLU A 118 27.08 -1.58 -25.54
N ILE A 119 26.09 -1.37 -24.66
CA ILE A 119 25.28 -2.45 -24.07
C ILE A 119 24.49 -3.18 -25.17
N LEU A 120 23.88 -2.45 -26.12
CA LEU A 120 23.16 -3.06 -27.24
C LEU A 120 24.07 -3.78 -28.23
N SER A 121 25.36 -3.43 -28.30
CA SER A 121 26.33 -4.14 -29.14
C SER A 121 26.71 -5.54 -28.62
N LEU A 122 26.33 -5.86 -27.38
CA LEU A 122 26.57 -7.17 -26.76
C LEU A 122 25.61 -8.23 -27.29
N SER A 123 26.01 -9.50 -27.13
CA SER A 123 25.15 -10.62 -27.50
C SER A 123 23.89 -10.62 -26.66
N SER A 124 22.74 -10.42 -27.30
CA SER A 124 21.44 -10.34 -26.63
C SER A 124 20.62 -11.60 -26.83
N PHE A 125 19.73 -11.88 -25.88
CA PHE A 125 18.71 -12.93 -26.00
C PHE A 125 17.37 -12.39 -25.53
N THR A 126 16.30 -13.08 -25.91
CA THR A 126 14.93 -12.76 -25.49
C THR A 126 14.36 -13.91 -24.67
N GLN A 127 13.82 -13.61 -23.49
CA GLN A 127 13.25 -14.60 -22.58
C GLN A 127 11.93 -14.10 -21.98
N PRO A 128 10.84 -14.90 -22.03
CA PRO A 128 9.66 -14.61 -21.25
C PRO A 128 9.95 -14.81 -19.76
N VAL A 129 9.56 -13.85 -18.93
CA VAL A 129 9.71 -13.90 -17.47
C VAL A 129 8.46 -13.32 -16.82
N THR A 130 7.91 -14.04 -15.84
CA THR A 130 6.88 -13.51 -14.94
C THR A 130 7.55 -12.75 -13.81
N LEU A 131 7.23 -11.46 -13.70
CA LEU A 131 7.57 -10.67 -12.53
C LEU A 131 6.40 -10.69 -11.54
N VAL A 132 6.74 -10.72 -10.25
CA VAL A 132 5.76 -10.76 -9.16
C VAL A 132 6.23 -9.84 -8.05
N CYS A 133 5.36 -8.96 -7.57
CA CYS A 133 5.63 -8.15 -6.40
C CYS A 133 5.59 -9.03 -5.15
N ALA A 134 6.56 -8.87 -4.24
CA ALA A 134 6.51 -9.51 -2.92
C ALA A 134 5.22 -9.18 -2.15
N GLY A 135 4.62 -8.02 -2.40
CA GLY A 135 3.34 -7.61 -1.81
C GLY A 135 2.09 -8.18 -2.50
N ASN A 136 2.20 -9.00 -3.54
CA ASN A 136 1.02 -9.58 -4.21
C ASN A 136 0.12 -10.28 -3.17
N ARG A 137 -1.20 -10.05 -3.26
CA ARG A 137 -2.22 -10.52 -2.31
C ARG A 137 -2.11 -9.97 -0.88
N ARG A 138 -1.41 -8.86 -0.63
CA ARG A 138 -1.30 -8.23 0.70
C ARG A 138 -2.66 -7.88 1.32
N LYS A 139 -3.65 -7.44 0.54
CA LYS A 139 -4.93 -6.98 1.08
C LYS A 139 -5.65 -8.06 1.88
N GLU A 140 -5.48 -9.34 1.52
CA GLU A 140 -6.00 -10.48 2.28
C GLU A 140 -5.40 -10.56 3.68
N GLN A 141 -4.09 -10.37 3.83
CA GLN A 141 -3.44 -10.29 5.15
C GLN A 141 -3.95 -9.08 5.96
N ASN A 142 -4.13 -7.93 5.30
CA ASN A 142 -4.71 -6.73 5.93
C ASN A 142 -6.16 -6.92 6.41
N GLN A 143 -6.87 -7.94 5.92
CA GLN A 143 -8.19 -8.28 6.48
C GLN A 143 -8.12 -9.11 7.76
N VAL A 144 -6.96 -9.73 8.05
CA VAL A 144 -6.69 -10.45 9.30
C VAL A 144 -6.14 -9.47 10.34
N MET A 145 -5.05 -8.78 9.99
CA MET A 145 -4.40 -7.77 10.81
C MET A 145 -3.65 -6.80 9.90
N GLN A 146 -3.72 -5.51 10.20
CA GLN A 146 -3.11 -4.48 9.37
C GLN A 146 -1.58 -4.64 9.29
N THR A 147 -1.05 -4.72 8.07
CA THR A 147 0.38 -4.80 7.75
C THR A 147 0.93 -3.44 7.31
N ILE A 148 2.25 -3.35 7.19
CA ILE A 148 2.96 -2.19 6.63
C ILE A 148 3.01 -2.33 5.11
N GLY A 149 2.13 -1.60 4.42
CA GLY A 149 2.12 -1.53 2.97
C GLY A 149 0.73 -1.37 2.36
N PHE A 150 0.71 -0.95 1.10
CA PHE A 150 -0.53 -0.72 0.37
C PHE A 150 -1.17 -2.03 -0.15
N ASN A 151 -2.46 -1.94 -0.42
CA ASN A 151 -3.37 -3.06 -0.63
C ASN A 151 -3.33 -3.65 -2.05
N TRP A 152 -2.35 -4.51 -2.36
CA TRP A 152 -2.43 -5.36 -3.55
C TRP A 152 -3.57 -6.37 -3.44
N GLY A 153 -4.33 -6.52 -4.52
CA GLY A 153 -5.13 -7.69 -4.83
C GLY A 153 -4.24 -8.81 -5.37
N ALA A 154 -4.79 -9.68 -6.22
CA ALA A 154 -4.08 -10.82 -6.79
C ALA A 154 -3.54 -10.56 -8.22
N ALA A 155 -3.29 -9.29 -8.59
CA ALA A 155 -2.78 -8.93 -9.90
C ALA A 155 -1.44 -8.17 -9.82
N GLY A 156 -0.74 -8.24 -8.68
CA GLY A 156 0.63 -7.77 -8.50
C GLY A 156 1.66 -8.66 -9.19
N CYS A 157 1.35 -9.14 -10.39
CA CYS A 157 2.19 -9.99 -11.23
C CYS A 157 1.89 -9.75 -12.72
N GLY A 158 2.82 -10.14 -13.60
CA GLY A 158 2.67 -10.02 -15.04
C GLY A 158 3.84 -10.68 -15.77
N THR A 159 3.66 -11.01 -17.04
CA THR A 159 4.69 -11.71 -17.83
C THR A 159 5.03 -10.92 -19.07
N SER A 160 6.32 -10.64 -19.27
CA SER A 160 6.82 -9.90 -20.43
C SER A 160 7.94 -10.67 -21.13
N LEU A 161 8.18 -10.35 -22.41
CA LEU A 161 9.40 -10.73 -23.09
C LEU A 161 10.50 -9.71 -22.77
N TRP A 162 11.54 -10.16 -22.09
CA TRP A 162 12.70 -9.33 -21.75
C TRP A 162 13.81 -9.59 -22.76
N SER A 163 14.36 -8.53 -23.33
CA SER A 163 15.44 -8.62 -24.32
C SER A 163 16.64 -7.77 -23.89
N GLY A 164 17.82 -8.36 -23.94
CA GLY A 164 19.07 -7.69 -23.60
C GLY A 164 20.22 -8.67 -23.44
N PRO A 165 21.42 -8.17 -23.13
CA PRO A 165 22.57 -9.02 -22.84
C PRO A 165 22.43 -9.70 -21.47
N LEU A 166 23.17 -10.79 -21.29
CA LEU A 166 23.34 -11.38 -19.97
C LEU A 166 24.13 -10.42 -19.07
N LEU A 167 23.70 -10.26 -17.82
CA LEU A 167 24.46 -9.51 -16.81
C LEU A 167 25.90 -10.01 -16.71
N SER A 168 26.11 -11.33 -16.79
CA SER A 168 27.45 -11.95 -16.77
C SER A 168 28.34 -11.49 -17.93
N GLU A 169 27.80 -11.16 -19.10
CA GLU A 169 28.58 -10.64 -20.22
C GLU A 169 29.03 -9.20 -19.97
N VAL A 170 28.14 -8.37 -19.42
CA VAL A 170 28.46 -6.99 -19.00
C VAL A 170 29.56 -7.01 -17.93
N LEU A 171 29.42 -7.86 -16.91
CA LEU A 171 30.42 -8.03 -15.84
C LEU A 171 31.77 -8.52 -16.37
N ARG A 172 31.78 -9.52 -17.27
CA ARG A 172 33.01 -10.00 -17.90
C ARG A 172 33.71 -8.89 -18.68
N LYS A 173 32.97 -8.06 -19.41
CA LYS A 173 33.52 -6.89 -20.09
C LYS A 173 34.09 -5.83 -19.14
N ALA A 174 33.51 -5.67 -17.96
CA ALA A 174 34.06 -4.81 -16.91
C ALA A 174 35.34 -5.39 -16.27
N GLY A 175 35.67 -6.65 -16.53
CA GLY A 175 36.87 -7.34 -16.04
C GLY A 175 36.64 -8.18 -14.78
N VAL A 176 35.39 -8.52 -14.47
CA VAL A 176 35.05 -9.51 -13.43
C VAL A 176 35.46 -10.91 -13.90
N LYS A 177 36.11 -11.68 -13.02
CA LYS A 177 36.56 -13.06 -13.31
C LYS A 177 35.48 -14.08 -12.94
N GLU A 178 35.48 -15.23 -13.63
CA GLU A 178 34.54 -16.33 -13.37
C GLU A 178 35.00 -17.17 -12.18
N ASP A 179 34.79 -16.68 -10.97
CA ASP A 179 34.97 -17.44 -9.73
C ASP A 179 33.93 -17.12 -8.64
N GLU A 180 33.00 -16.20 -8.85
CA GLU A 180 32.02 -15.79 -7.84
C GLU A 180 30.56 -15.93 -8.31
N THR A 181 29.70 -16.39 -7.40
CA THR A 181 28.26 -16.58 -7.58
C THR A 181 27.53 -15.22 -7.62
N TRP A 182 26.76 -14.94 -8.68
CA TRP A 182 26.01 -13.69 -8.86
C TRP A 182 24.51 -13.90 -8.67
N ASN A 183 23.84 -13.10 -7.81
CA ASN A 183 22.38 -13.11 -7.67
C ASN A 183 21.84 -11.70 -7.36
N TYR A 184 21.45 -10.85 -8.31
CA TYR A 184 20.58 -9.67 -8.03
C TYR A 184 19.82 -9.18 -9.28
N HIS A 185 18.60 -8.65 -9.07
CA HIS A 185 17.80 -7.93 -10.07
C HIS A 185 17.53 -6.49 -9.58
N CYS A 186 17.94 -5.49 -10.34
CA CYS A 186 17.72 -4.07 -10.08
C CYS A 186 17.09 -3.40 -11.30
N GLU A 187 16.26 -2.36 -11.08
CA GLU A 187 15.71 -1.53 -12.14
C GLU A 187 16.38 -0.17 -12.20
N TRP A 188 16.34 0.47 -13.37
CA TRP A 188 17.02 1.74 -13.66
C TRP A 188 18.50 1.72 -13.26
N LEU A 189 19.20 0.75 -13.83
CA LEU A 189 20.57 0.44 -13.47
C LEU A 189 21.53 1.51 -13.97
N SER A 190 21.89 2.44 -13.09
CA SER A 190 23.00 3.37 -13.33
C SER A 190 24.33 2.81 -12.86
N HIS A 191 24.32 1.97 -11.82
CA HIS A 191 25.51 1.43 -11.18
C HIS A 191 25.35 -0.06 -10.88
N ILE A 192 26.41 -0.83 -11.14
CA ILE A 192 26.62 -2.18 -10.60
C ILE A 192 27.90 -2.12 -9.77
N ASN A 193 27.78 -2.29 -8.46
CA ASN A 193 28.91 -2.30 -7.55
C ASN A 193 29.21 -3.73 -7.12
N ILE A 194 30.40 -4.22 -7.44
CA ILE A 194 30.89 -5.52 -6.97
C ILE A 194 31.55 -5.30 -5.62
N ILE A 195 30.90 -5.82 -4.57
CA ILE A 195 31.29 -5.66 -3.17
C ILE A 195 31.32 -7.03 -2.47
N PRO A 196 32.19 -7.23 -1.47
CA PRO A 196 32.34 -8.52 -0.79
C PRO A 196 31.22 -8.83 0.22
N ASN A 197 30.31 -7.89 0.45
CA ASN A 197 29.21 -8.00 1.42
C ASN A 197 27.88 -7.64 0.75
N GLU A 198 26.76 -8.00 1.37
CA GLU A 198 25.45 -7.57 0.90
C GLU A 198 25.30 -6.04 0.88
N SER A 199 24.37 -5.54 0.05
CA SER A 199 24.08 -4.11 -0.04
C SER A 199 23.67 -3.53 1.32
N THR A 200 24.24 -2.38 1.69
CA THR A 200 23.85 -1.61 2.87
C THR A 200 22.69 -0.65 2.61
N ASN A 201 22.07 -0.72 1.43
CA ASN A 201 20.94 0.13 1.07
C ASN A 201 19.76 -0.12 2.04
N HIS A 202 19.06 0.96 2.41
CA HIS A 202 17.90 0.89 3.30
C HIS A 202 16.89 -0.18 2.88
N TYR A 203 16.57 -0.28 1.59
CA TYR A 203 15.59 -1.25 1.07
C TYR A 203 16.06 -2.70 1.08
N HIS A 204 17.36 -2.97 1.27
CA HIS A 204 17.89 -4.32 1.45
C HIS A 204 17.67 -4.83 2.88
N PHE A 205 17.71 -3.93 3.86
CA PHE A 205 17.53 -4.28 5.27
C PHE A 205 16.09 -4.09 5.73
N HIS A 206 15.46 -2.96 5.43
CA HIS A 206 14.16 -2.53 5.99
C HIS A 206 12.98 -2.72 5.04
N ASP A 207 13.13 -3.51 3.98
CA ASP A 207 12.07 -3.87 3.03
C ASP A 207 12.32 -5.29 2.49
N ASN A 208 11.35 -5.90 1.82
CA ASN A 208 11.47 -7.21 1.16
C ASN A 208 11.99 -8.36 2.06
N ARG A 209 11.49 -8.43 3.29
CA ARG A 209 11.71 -9.55 4.23
C ARG A 209 10.40 -10.13 4.71
N VAL A 210 10.37 -11.44 4.91
CA VAL A 210 9.22 -12.16 5.49
C VAL A 210 9.54 -12.48 6.93
N LEU A 211 9.15 -11.58 7.84
CA LEU A 211 9.38 -11.76 9.27
C LEU A 211 8.41 -12.79 9.87
N PRO A 212 8.79 -13.50 10.94
CA PRO A 212 7.89 -14.42 11.62
C PRO A 212 6.63 -13.73 12.16
N PRO A 213 5.46 -14.43 12.23
CA PRO A 213 4.19 -13.81 12.62
C PRO A 213 4.17 -13.18 14.03
N GLN A 214 5.07 -13.58 14.94
CA GLN A 214 5.18 -12.97 16.26
C GLN A 214 5.76 -11.55 16.26
N VAL A 215 6.35 -11.10 15.14
CA VAL A 215 6.86 -9.74 14.98
C VAL A 215 5.73 -8.87 14.46
N THR A 216 5.00 -8.22 15.37
CA THR A 216 3.72 -7.57 15.04
C THR A 216 3.83 -6.06 14.86
N SER A 217 4.96 -5.45 15.21
CA SER A 217 5.17 -4.00 15.05
C SER A 217 6.57 -3.65 14.51
N TYR A 218 6.67 -2.45 13.93
CA TYR A 218 7.94 -1.92 13.46
C TYR A 218 8.93 -1.68 14.62
N ASP A 219 8.46 -1.14 15.74
CA ASP A 219 9.31 -0.90 16.92
C ASP A 219 9.91 -2.19 17.47
N GLN A 220 9.10 -3.26 17.54
CA GLN A 220 9.58 -4.58 17.92
C GLN A 220 10.63 -5.09 16.91
N SER A 221 10.34 -4.95 15.61
CA SER A 221 11.25 -5.38 14.54
C SER A 221 12.64 -4.71 14.64
N LEU A 222 12.68 -3.43 15.06
CA LEU A 222 13.90 -2.68 15.29
C LEU A 222 14.60 -3.08 16.60
N ALA A 223 13.86 -3.12 17.71
CA ALA A 223 14.41 -3.42 19.04
C ALA A 223 15.10 -4.80 19.08
N GLU A 224 14.49 -5.79 18.42
CA GLU A 224 14.99 -7.16 18.34
C GLU A 224 15.85 -7.42 17.09
N LYS A 225 16.16 -6.37 16.31
CA LYS A 225 17.06 -6.40 15.15
C LYS A 225 16.67 -7.42 14.06
N TRP A 226 15.37 -7.63 13.84
CA TRP A 226 14.84 -8.61 12.88
C TRP A 226 15.29 -8.33 11.44
N TRP A 227 15.42 -7.05 11.07
CA TRP A 227 15.86 -6.63 9.74
C TRP A 227 17.29 -7.04 9.38
N TYR A 228 18.12 -7.39 10.36
CA TYR A 228 19.53 -7.75 10.15
C TYR A 228 19.76 -9.26 10.19
N LYS A 229 18.70 -10.06 10.34
CA LYS A 229 18.73 -11.52 10.34
C LYS A 229 18.58 -12.04 8.91
N PRO A 230 19.62 -12.66 8.30
CA PRO A 230 19.64 -12.99 6.87
C PRO A 230 18.63 -14.08 6.49
N GLU A 231 18.15 -14.87 7.44
CA GLU A 231 17.21 -15.97 7.21
C GLU A 231 15.83 -15.49 6.69
N TYR A 232 15.52 -14.21 6.86
CA TYR A 232 14.23 -13.61 6.47
C TYR A 232 14.29 -12.83 5.16
N ILE A 233 15.43 -12.80 4.47
CA ILE A 233 15.56 -12.17 3.15
C ILE A 233 14.68 -12.93 2.14
N PHE A 234 13.86 -12.19 1.41
CA PHE A 234 12.97 -12.76 0.40
C PHE A 234 13.56 -12.63 -1.01
N ASN A 235 14.20 -13.71 -1.48
CA ASN A 235 14.82 -13.77 -2.80
C ASN A 235 13.95 -14.53 -3.81
N GLU A 236 13.67 -15.82 -3.54
CA GLU A 236 12.86 -16.67 -4.40
C GLU A 236 11.38 -16.62 -4.01
N LEU A 237 10.50 -16.54 -5.00
CA LEU A 237 9.06 -16.57 -4.78
C LEU A 237 8.61 -17.95 -4.28
N ASN A 238 7.66 -17.94 -3.34
CA ASN A 238 6.93 -19.16 -2.99
C ASN A 238 5.92 -19.56 -4.08
N ILE A 239 5.48 -20.83 -4.06
CA ILE A 239 4.38 -21.33 -4.90
C ILE A 239 3.11 -20.53 -4.62
N ASN A 240 2.42 -20.08 -5.66
CA ASN A 240 1.18 -19.31 -5.54
C ASN A 240 0.20 -19.64 -6.68
N SER A 241 -1.09 -19.44 -6.42
CA SER A 241 -2.16 -19.52 -7.42
C SER A 241 -3.32 -18.62 -7.01
N ALA A 242 -4.08 -18.15 -8.01
CA ALA A 242 -5.31 -17.39 -7.80
C ALA A 242 -6.35 -17.76 -8.85
N ILE A 243 -7.62 -17.60 -8.49
CA ILE A 243 -8.77 -17.82 -9.37
C ILE A 243 -9.10 -16.49 -10.04
N ALA A 244 -9.10 -16.44 -11.37
CA ALA A 244 -9.48 -15.27 -12.14
C ALA A 244 -10.88 -15.40 -12.75
N SER A 245 -11.33 -16.62 -13.03
CA SER A 245 -12.70 -16.92 -13.46
C SER A 245 -13.29 -18.00 -12.54
N PRO A 246 -14.46 -17.78 -11.93
CA PRO A 246 -15.33 -16.61 -12.09
C PRO A 246 -14.71 -15.35 -11.47
N ASP A 247 -14.87 -14.19 -12.11
CA ASP A 247 -14.41 -12.91 -11.57
C ASP A 247 -15.37 -12.40 -10.48
N HIS A 248 -14.95 -11.43 -9.68
CA HIS A 248 -15.76 -10.83 -8.62
C HIS A 248 -17.08 -10.28 -9.18
N ASN A 249 -18.19 -10.62 -8.54
CA ASN A 249 -19.57 -10.32 -8.95
C ASN A 249 -20.01 -10.94 -10.29
N THR A 250 -19.26 -11.89 -10.87
CA THR A 250 -19.79 -12.72 -11.95
C THR A 250 -21.09 -13.39 -11.48
N GLU A 251 -22.11 -13.38 -12.33
CA GLU A 251 -23.38 -14.04 -12.06
C GLU A 251 -23.64 -15.19 -13.05
N ILE A 252 -24.24 -16.27 -12.57
CA ILE A 252 -24.75 -17.37 -13.41
C ILE A 252 -26.24 -17.51 -13.18
N ASP A 253 -27.03 -17.45 -14.26
CA ASP A 253 -28.47 -17.74 -14.25
C ASP A 253 -28.70 -19.25 -14.21
N LEU A 254 -29.24 -19.76 -13.09
CA LEU A 254 -29.42 -21.18 -12.88
C LEU A 254 -30.53 -21.76 -13.77
N GLY A 255 -31.58 -21.00 -14.08
CA GLY A 255 -32.70 -21.48 -14.87
C GLY A 255 -32.30 -21.87 -16.29
N SER A 256 -31.35 -21.13 -16.87
CA SER A 256 -30.85 -21.37 -18.24
C SER A 256 -29.58 -22.21 -18.29
N ASN A 257 -28.81 -22.31 -17.20
CA ASN A 257 -27.48 -22.92 -17.20
C ASN A 257 -27.32 -24.15 -16.31
N LEU A 258 -28.34 -24.64 -15.61
CA LEU A 258 -28.16 -25.73 -14.62
C LEU A 258 -27.47 -26.98 -15.17
N THR A 259 -27.73 -27.34 -16.43
CA THR A 259 -27.14 -28.49 -17.11
C THR A 259 -25.86 -28.18 -17.88
N SER A 260 -25.41 -26.92 -17.89
CA SER A 260 -24.18 -26.51 -18.57
C SER A 260 -22.96 -26.66 -17.64
N ASN A 261 -21.77 -26.54 -18.24
CA ASN A 261 -20.52 -26.47 -17.51
C ASN A 261 -20.03 -25.02 -17.45
N PHE A 262 -19.46 -24.66 -16.32
CA PHE A 262 -18.70 -23.43 -16.13
C PHE A 262 -17.23 -23.76 -16.01
N ASN A 263 -16.35 -22.96 -16.64
CA ASN A 263 -14.92 -23.18 -16.59
C ASN A 263 -14.30 -22.31 -15.49
N ILE A 264 -13.85 -22.93 -14.40
CA ILE A 264 -13.06 -22.25 -13.38
C ILE A 264 -11.64 -22.11 -13.92
N GLN A 265 -11.08 -20.91 -13.89
CA GLN A 265 -9.77 -20.63 -14.47
C GLN A 265 -8.95 -19.69 -13.60
N GLY A 266 -7.63 -19.76 -13.77
CA GLY A 266 -6.71 -18.88 -13.08
C GLY A 266 -5.27 -19.07 -13.54
N TYR A 267 -4.36 -18.50 -12.77
CA TYR A 267 -2.93 -18.64 -12.98
C TYR A 267 -2.26 -19.30 -11.77
N ALA A 268 -1.05 -19.83 -11.97
CA ALA A 268 -0.15 -20.24 -10.89
C ALA A 268 1.32 -19.97 -11.27
N TYR A 269 2.18 -19.75 -10.28
CA TYR A 269 3.62 -19.55 -10.49
C TYR A 269 4.41 -20.09 -9.29
N ALA A 270 5.70 -20.34 -9.50
CA ALA A 270 6.67 -20.67 -8.46
C ALA A 270 8.00 -19.94 -8.72
N GLY A 271 8.77 -19.68 -7.67
CA GLY A 271 10.11 -19.10 -7.76
C GLY A 271 11.20 -20.13 -8.07
N GLY A 272 12.44 -19.66 -8.16
CA GLY A 272 13.62 -20.52 -8.35
C GLY A 272 13.66 -21.27 -9.69
N GLY A 273 12.83 -20.90 -10.67
CA GLY A 273 12.69 -21.63 -11.93
C GLY A 273 11.98 -22.98 -11.80
N ASN A 274 11.31 -23.23 -10.67
CA ASN A 274 10.60 -24.49 -10.42
C ASN A 274 9.30 -24.56 -11.24
N PRO A 275 9.02 -25.67 -11.94
CA PRO A 275 7.72 -25.85 -12.58
C PRO A 275 6.63 -26.10 -11.54
N VAL A 276 5.50 -25.39 -11.68
CA VAL A 276 4.23 -25.75 -11.03
C VAL A 276 3.82 -27.14 -11.50
N SER A 277 3.90 -28.19 -10.68
CA SER A 277 3.63 -29.57 -11.09
C SER A 277 2.13 -29.88 -11.20
N ARG A 278 1.30 -29.25 -10.36
CA ARG A 278 -0.14 -29.53 -10.27
C ARG A 278 -0.91 -28.33 -9.74
N VAL A 279 -2.15 -28.17 -10.19
CA VAL A 279 -3.14 -27.25 -9.61
C VAL A 279 -4.38 -28.06 -9.25
N GLU A 280 -4.88 -27.86 -8.04
CA GLU A 280 -6.03 -28.57 -7.50
C GLU A 280 -7.12 -27.57 -7.12
N VAL A 281 -8.37 -27.97 -7.35
CA VAL A 281 -9.56 -27.18 -7.00
C VAL A 281 -10.49 -28.03 -6.14
N SER A 282 -11.06 -27.40 -5.12
CA SER A 282 -12.08 -27.98 -4.24
C SER A 282 -13.36 -27.16 -4.29
N LEU A 283 -14.50 -27.85 -4.25
CA LEU A 283 -15.86 -27.28 -4.16
C LEU A 283 -16.56 -27.61 -2.83
N ASP A 284 -15.90 -28.36 -1.95
CA ASP A 284 -16.42 -28.87 -0.67
C ASP A 284 -15.56 -28.41 0.50
N SER A 285 -15.08 -27.16 0.42
CA SER A 285 -14.28 -26.50 1.46
C SER A 285 -12.97 -27.22 1.80
N GLY A 286 -12.37 -27.92 0.83
CA GLY A 286 -11.07 -28.57 0.95
C GLY A 286 -11.12 -30.02 1.39
N ALA A 287 -12.31 -30.63 1.52
CA ALA A 287 -12.45 -32.03 1.88
C ALA A 287 -12.00 -32.96 0.75
N THR A 288 -12.33 -32.63 -0.50
CA THR A 288 -11.87 -33.31 -1.71
C THR A 288 -11.30 -32.33 -2.73
N TRP A 289 -10.41 -32.83 -3.58
CA TRP A 289 -9.64 -32.02 -4.53
C TRP A 289 -9.62 -32.70 -5.90
N VAL A 290 -9.82 -31.90 -6.94
CA VAL A 290 -9.77 -32.33 -8.34
C VAL A 290 -8.65 -31.59 -9.06
N CYS A 291 -7.85 -32.31 -9.85
CA CYS A 291 -6.76 -31.70 -10.60
C CYS A 291 -7.31 -30.89 -11.78
N ALA A 292 -6.90 -29.63 -11.88
CA ALA A 292 -7.16 -28.80 -13.05
C ALA A 292 -6.22 -29.18 -14.21
N SER A 293 -6.67 -28.90 -15.44
CA SER A 293 -5.80 -28.96 -16.61
C SER A 293 -4.84 -27.77 -16.59
N ILE A 294 -3.55 -28.01 -16.83
CA ILE A 294 -2.52 -26.98 -16.88
C ILE A 294 -2.17 -26.68 -18.34
N ASN A 295 -2.25 -25.41 -18.73
CA ASN A 295 -1.65 -24.86 -19.93
C ASN A 295 -0.32 -24.18 -19.57
N ARG A 296 0.77 -24.59 -20.23
CA ARG A 296 2.10 -23.97 -20.12
C ARG A 296 2.43 -23.23 -21.42
N PRO A 297 2.18 -21.92 -21.50
CA PRO A 297 2.39 -21.17 -22.74
C PRO A 297 3.86 -21.10 -23.15
N PHE A 298 4.78 -21.21 -22.19
CA PHE A 298 6.22 -21.12 -22.41
C PHE A 298 6.93 -22.40 -21.96
N PRO A 299 7.84 -22.96 -22.79
CA PRO A 299 8.69 -24.08 -22.42
C PRO A 299 9.76 -23.63 -21.40
N PRO A 300 10.41 -24.58 -20.71
CA PRO A 300 11.60 -24.26 -19.94
C PRO A 300 12.71 -23.69 -20.84
N ASN A 301 13.62 -22.92 -20.25
CA ASN A 301 14.83 -22.51 -20.96
C ASN A 301 15.78 -23.70 -21.20
N LYS A 302 16.92 -23.46 -21.87
CA LYS A 302 17.93 -24.50 -22.16
C LYS A 302 18.50 -25.22 -20.92
N HIS A 303 18.29 -24.68 -19.72
CA HIS A 303 18.73 -25.26 -18.45
C HIS A 303 17.60 -25.98 -17.71
N GLY A 304 16.41 -26.14 -18.32
CA GLY A 304 15.25 -26.76 -17.67
C GLY A 304 14.48 -25.83 -16.72
N MET A 305 14.81 -24.53 -16.69
CA MET A 305 14.21 -23.57 -15.74
C MET A 305 12.91 -23.00 -16.29
N HIS A 306 11.89 -22.92 -15.44
CA HIS A 306 10.57 -22.39 -15.74
C HIS A 306 10.38 -20.99 -15.11
N TRP A 307 10.52 -19.94 -15.93
CA TRP A 307 10.46 -18.54 -15.46
C TRP A 307 9.08 -17.90 -15.61
N CYS A 308 8.10 -18.64 -16.10
CA CYS A 308 6.78 -18.13 -16.40
C CYS A 308 5.70 -18.81 -15.57
N TRP A 309 4.66 -18.04 -15.25
CA TRP A 309 3.39 -18.56 -14.78
C TRP A 309 2.80 -19.58 -15.76
N ILE A 310 1.85 -20.35 -15.24
CA ILE A 310 1.00 -21.24 -16.01
C ILE A 310 -0.44 -20.78 -15.86
N PHE A 311 -1.27 -21.20 -16.81
CA PHE A 311 -2.72 -21.02 -16.73
C PHE A 311 -3.34 -22.38 -16.45
N TRP A 312 -4.43 -22.39 -15.70
CA TRP A 312 -5.14 -23.63 -15.40
C TRP A 312 -6.63 -23.47 -15.61
N SER A 313 -7.30 -24.57 -15.91
CA SER A 313 -8.75 -24.61 -16.12
C SER A 313 -9.36 -25.91 -15.62
N LEU A 314 -10.54 -25.81 -15.01
CA LEU A 314 -11.35 -26.94 -14.60
C LEU A 314 -12.81 -26.71 -15.01
N PRO A 315 -13.35 -27.47 -15.99
CA PRO A 315 -14.77 -27.46 -16.27
C PRO A 315 -15.53 -28.16 -15.15
N VAL A 316 -16.52 -27.49 -14.59
CA VAL A 316 -17.40 -28.00 -13.53
C VAL A 316 -18.86 -27.79 -13.92
N SER A 317 -19.76 -28.68 -13.52
CA SER A 317 -21.18 -28.47 -13.79
C SER A 317 -21.72 -27.32 -12.95
N VAL A 318 -22.62 -26.51 -13.53
CA VAL A 318 -23.29 -25.43 -12.80
C VAL A 318 -24.13 -26.00 -11.65
N ALA A 319 -24.69 -27.20 -11.80
CA ALA A 319 -25.33 -27.92 -10.70
C ALA A 319 -24.38 -28.15 -9.50
N ALA A 320 -23.13 -28.58 -9.73
CA ALA A 320 -22.15 -28.73 -8.65
C ALA A 320 -21.79 -27.38 -8.00
N LEU A 321 -21.62 -26.32 -8.81
CA LEU A 321 -21.41 -24.97 -8.29
C LEU A 321 -22.60 -24.47 -7.45
N SER A 322 -23.84 -24.81 -7.83
CA SER A 322 -25.03 -24.42 -7.08
C SER A 322 -25.14 -25.11 -5.72
N ALA A 323 -24.52 -26.28 -5.56
CA ALA A 323 -24.42 -26.99 -4.29
C ALA A 323 -23.20 -26.57 -3.44
N ALA A 324 -22.22 -25.91 -4.05
CA ALA A 324 -20.98 -25.49 -3.41
C ALA A 324 -21.14 -24.14 -2.69
N LYS A 325 -20.41 -23.97 -1.57
CA LYS A 325 -20.34 -22.69 -0.83
C LYS A 325 -19.17 -21.81 -1.26
N GLU A 326 -18.13 -22.44 -1.79
CA GLU A 326 -16.90 -21.77 -2.20
C GLU A 326 -16.14 -22.62 -3.21
N ILE A 327 -15.22 -21.96 -3.91
CA ILE A 327 -14.21 -22.56 -4.76
C ILE A 327 -12.86 -22.27 -4.12
N ILE A 328 -12.04 -23.30 -3.90
CA ILE A 328 -10.69 -23.16 -3.36
C ILE A 328 -9.70 -23.67 -4.39
N CYS A 329 -8.62 -22.93 -4.67
CA CYS A 329 -7.49 -23.45 -5.45
C CYS A 329 -6.18 -23.48 -4.66
N ARG A 330 -5.34 -24.46 -5.00
CA ARG A 330 -3.94 -24.52 -4.56
C ARG A 330 -3.05 -25.10 -5.65
N ALA A 331 -1.79 -24.68 -5.65
CA ALA A 331 -0.77 -25.19 -6.56
C ALA A 331 0.35 -25.91 -5.81
N TRP A 332 1.00 -26.82 -6.52
CA TRP A 332 2.16 -27.60 -6.10
C TRP A 332 3.31 -27.37 -7.07
N ASP A 333 4.55 -27.33 -6.58
CA ASP A 333 5.75 -27.37 -7.44
C ASP A 333 6.32 -28.79 -7.59
N ASN A 334 7.42 -28.94 -8.33
CA ASN A 334 8.13 -30.22 -8.51
C ASN A 334 8.92 -30.68 -7.27
N HIS A 335 9.11 -29.82 -6.27
CA HIS A 335 9.71 -30.15 -4.98
C HIS A 335 8.66 -30.49 -3.93
N THR A 336 7.40 -30.63 -4.34
CA THR A 336 6.25 -30.93 -3.47
C THR A 336 5.92 -29.83 -2.46
N ASN A 337 6.40 -28.60 -2.67
CA ASN A 337 5.92 -27.45 -1.92
C ASN A 337 4.48 -27.13 -2.34
N THR A 338 3.64 -26.78 -1.36
CA THR A 338 2.24 -26.38 -1.59
C THR A 338 1.91 -25.12 -0.80
N GLN A 339 0.81 -24.49 -1.19
CA GLN A 339 0.22 -23.36 -0.49
C GLN A 339 -0.40 -23.79 0.86
N PRO A 340 -0.25 -22.99 1.94
CA PRO A 340 -0.97 -23.19 3.18
C PRO A 340 -2.48 -22.98 2.99
N VAL A 341 -3.30 -23.65 3.80
CA VAL A 341 -4.77 -23.53 3.72
C VAL A 341 -5.27 -22.18 4.21
N ASP A 342 -4.59 -21.65 5.24
CA ASP A 342 -4.91 -20.40 5.91
C ASP A 342 -3.80 -19.38 5.74
N ILE A 343 -4.11 -18.11 6.02
CA ILE A 343 -3.15 -17.00 5.90
C ILE A 343 -2.04 -17.16 6.93
N THR A 344 -0.79 -17.08 6.46
CA THR A 344 0.38 -16.86 7.32
C THR A 344 0.71 -15.36 7.30
N TRP A 345 0.29 -14.66 8.35
CA TRP A 345 0.49 -13.21 8.47
C TRP A 345 1.97 -12.86 8.73
N ASN A 346 2.44 -11.75 8.17
CA ASN A 346 3.71 -11.13 8.54
C ASN A 346 3.61 -9.60 8.48
N LEU A 347 4.50 -8.92 9.22
CA LEU A 347 4.50 -7.46 9.39
C LEU A 347 4.40 -6.67 8.08
N MET A 348 5.04 -7.13 7.00
CA MET A 348 5.10 -6.45 5.70
C MET A 348 4.00 -6.89 4.73
N GLY A 349 3.16 -7.86 5.13
CA GLY A 349 2.12 -8.43 4.29
C GLY A 349 2.65 -9.02 2.98
N MET A 350 3.87 -9.55 3.01
CA MET A 350 4.57 -10.07 1.83
C MET A 350 4.39 -11.58 1.68
N ALA A 351 4.63 -12.09 0.47
CA ALA A 351 4.62 -13.50 0.14
C ALA A 351 3.32 -14.23 0.54
N ASN A 352 2.18 -13.53 0.53
CA ASN A 352 0.90 -14.16 0.84
C ASN A 352 0.56 -15.22 -0.22
N ASN A 353 0.53 -16.49 0.19
CA ASN A 353 0.26 -17.60 -0.72
C ASN A 353 -0.75 -18.61 -0.16
N CYS A 354 -1.61 -18.23 0.78
CA CYS A 354 -2.69 -19.13 1.21
C CYS A 354 -3.57 -19.58 0.04
N CYS A 355 -4.25 -20.71 0.19
CA CYS A 355 -5.21 -21.21 -0.80
C CYS A 355 -6.21 -20.09 -1.15
N PHE A 356 -6.34 -19.77 -2.44
CA PHE A 356 -7.23 -18.70 -2.88
C PHE A 356 -8.68 -19.17 -2.85
N ARG A 357 -9.59 -18.35 -2.28
CA ARG A 357 -10.98 -18.75 -2.04
C ARG A 357 -11.98 -17.77 -2.66
N VAL A 358 -12.90 -18.28 -3.47
CA VAL A 358 -14.01 -17.52 -4.02
C VAL A 358 -15.31 -18.03 -3.40
N LYS A 359 -16.06 -17.17 -2.72
CA LYS A 359 -17.36 -17.52 -2.13
C LYS A 359 -18.45 -17.52 -3.20
N ILE A 360 -19.40 -18.44 -3.06
CA ILE A 360 -20.57 -18.58 -3.93
C ILE A 360 -21.81 -18.16 -3.15
N HIS A 361 -22.57 -17.22 -3.70
CA HIS A 361 -23.80 -16.70 -3.11
C HIS A 361 -24.98 -17.06 -4.01
N SER A 362 -25.95 -17.80 -3.48
CA SER A 362 -27.21 -18.04 -4.18
C SER A 362 -28.22 -16.94 -3.83
N PHE A 363 -28.92 -16.40 -4.83
CA PHE A 363 -29.96 -15.39 -4.63
C PHE A 363 -31.01 -15.46 -5.74
N VAL A 364 -32.12 -14.74 -5.56
CA VAL A 364 -33.17 -14.59 -6.58
C VAL A 364 -33.15 -13.14 -7.05
N ASP A 365 -33.06 -12.92 -8.36
CA ASP A 365 -33.05 -11.57 -8.93
C ASP A 365 -34.44 -10.90 -8.87
N SER A 366 -34.52 -9.62 -9.24
CA SER A 366 -35.78 -8.86 -9.23
C SER A 366 -36.87 -9.42 -10.17
N ARG A 367 -36.53 -10.38 -11.04
CA ARG A 367 -37.45 -11.07 -11.96
C ARG A 367 -37.82 -12.47 -11.48
N GLY A 368 -37.45 -12.85 -10.25
CA GLY A 368 -37.75 -14.17 -9.70
C GLY A 368 -36.83 -15.28 -10.20
N ARG A 369 -35.70 -14.95 -10.86
CA ARG A 369 -34.79 -15.96 -11.41
C ARG A 369 -33.69 -16.32 -10.41
N PRO A 370 -33.47 -17.62 -10.12
CA PRO A 370 -32.40 -18.05 -9.24
C PRO A 370 -31.04 -17.87 -9.92
N LYS A 371 -30.08 -17.30 -9.19
CA LYS A 371 -28.74 -16.98 -9.66
C LYS A 371 -27.67 -17.34 -8.64
N LEU A 372 -26.46 -17.58 -9.14
CA LEU A 372 -25.23 -17.59 -8.35
C LEU A 372 -24.49 -16.27 -8.55
N ARG A 373 -23.83 -15.74 -7.51
CA ARG A 373 -22.86 -14.65 -7.58
C ARG A 373 -21.56 -15.09 -6.92
N PHE A 374 -20.43 -14.79 -7.55
CA PHE A 374 -19.10 -15.12 -7.03
C PHE A 374 -18.45 -13.92 -6.35
N GLU A 375 -17.77 -14.16 -5.23
CA GLU A 375 -17.14 -13.11 -4.43
C GLU A 375 -15.70 -13.52 -4.10
N HIS A 376 -14.72 -12.81 -4.67
CA HIS A 376 -13.28 -12.97 -4.36
C HIS A 376 -12.95 -12.54 -2.91
N PRO A 377 -11.76 -12.87 -2.37
CA PRO A 377 -11.37 -12.49 -1.01
C PRO A 377 -11.43 -10.98 -0.78
N THR A 378 -10.81 -10.23 -1.68
CA THR A 378 -10.71 -8.77 -1.65
C THR A 378 -10.65 -8.21 -3.07
N LEU A 379 -10.92 -6.92 -3.23
CA LEU A 379 -10.64 -6.18 -4.48
C LEU A 379 -9.42 -5.27 -4.31
N ALA A 380 -8.69 -5.01 -5.39
CA ALA A 380 -7.46 -4.23 -5.39
C ALA A 380 -7.59 -2.82 -4.79
N GLY A 381 -6.52 -2.34 -4.14
CA GLY A 381 -6.41 -0.96 -3.65
C GLY A 381 -7.56 -0.55 -2.72
N ALA A 382 -8.12 0.64 -2.97
CA ALA A 382 -9.23 1.20 -2.20
C ALA A 382 -10.62 0.67 -2.62
N GLN A 383 -10.69 -0.24 -3.60
CA GLN A 383 -11.98 -0.79 -4.04
C GLN A 383 -12.66 -1.56 -2.90
N LYS A 384 -13.97 -1.38 -2.78
CA LYS A 384 -14.81 -2.06 -1.79
C LYS A 384 -15.34 -3.36 -2.35
N GLY A 385 -15.34 -4.39 -1.54
CA GLY A 385 -15.87 -5.69 -1.90
C GLY A 385 -14.90 -6.81 -1.56
N GLY A 386 -15.46 -8.01 -1.56
CA GLY A 386 -14.78 -9.23 -1.18
C GLY A 386 -15.33 -9.80 0.12
N TRP A 387 -15.28 -11.11 0.27
CA TRP A 387 -15.90 -11.75 1.43
C TRP A 387 -15.11 -11.50 2.72
N MET A 388 -13.82 -11.17 2.63
CA MET A 388 -12.97 -10.85 3.79
C MET A 388 -13.17 -9.41 4.30
N THR A 389 -13.83 -8.54 3.54
CA THR A 389 -14.01 -7.13 3.91
C THR A 389 -15.28 -6.88 4.73
N LYS A 390 -15.99 -7.94 5.15
CA LYS A 390 -17.17 -7.86 6.01
C LYS A 390 -16.73 -8.04 7.47
N ASP A 391 -17.16 -7.15 8.37
CA ASP A 391 -16.65 -7.06 9.75
C ASP A 391 -17.17 -8.15 10.71
N SER A 392 -17.95 -9.12 10.22
CA SER A 392 -18.55 -10.16 11.07
C SER A 392 -17.53 -11.26 11.41
N GLY A 393 -16.87 -11.15 12.57
CA GLY A 393 -16.14 -12.25 13.21
C GLY A 393 -14.61 -12.14 13.24
N LYS A 394 -14.05 -10.96 12.98
CA LYS A 394 -12.61 -10.72 13.15
C LYS A 394 -12.27 -10.69 14.66
N PRO A 395 -11.20 -11.36 15.13
CA PRO A 395 -10.74 -11.19 16.51
C PRO A 395 -10.50 -9.70 16.78
N VAL A 396 -10.77 -9.26 18.01
CA VAL A 396 -10.48 -7.89 18.42
C VAL A 396 -8.97 -7.70 18.41
N THR A 397 -8.47 -7.08 17.35
CA THR A 397 -7.09 -6.61 17.23
C THR A 397 -7.10 -5.12 16.95
N ALA A 398 -6.12 -4.40 17.48
CA ALA A 398 -5.95 -2.96 17.27
C ALA A 398 -5.95 -2.63 15.77
N GLY A 399 -6.99 -1.94 15.31
CA GLY A 399 -7.09 -1.43 13.93
C GLY A 399 -8.48 -1.51 13.31
N PHE A 400 -9.13 -0.33 13.21
CA PHE A 400 -10.08 0.17 12.21
C PHE A 400 -11.33 -0.63 11.75
N GLY A 401 -11.51 -1.91 12.09
CA GLY A 401 -12.63 -2.73 11.60
C GLY A 401 -13.93 -2.67 12.41
N ASN A 402 -13.91 -2.26 13.68
CA ASN A 402 -15.03 -2.52 14.59
C ASN A 402 -15.91 -1.29 14.95
N LEU A 403 -15.54 -0.07 14.56
CA LEU A 403 -16.37 1.11 14.86
C LEU A 403 -17.69 1.09 14.09
N ARG A 404 -17.69 0.60 12.86
CA ARG A 404 -18.88 0.58 12.00
C ARG A 404 -19.95 -0.38 12.50
N LYS A 405 -19.53 -1.59 12.92
CA LYS A 405 -20.45 -2.60 13.45
C LYS A 405 -21.00 -2.23 14.82
N PHE A 406 -20.19 -1.60 15.67
CA PHE A 406 -20.63 -1.12 16.99
C PHE A 406 -21.67 0.01 16.87
N LEU A 407 -21.50 0.94 15.93
CA LEU A 407 -22.46 2.03 15.68
C LEU A 407 -23.76 1.54 14.99
N GLU A 408 -23.67 0.60 14.04
CA GLU A 408 -24.85 0.00 13.39
C GLU A 408 -25.68 -0.85 14.37
N ASP A 409 -25.03 -1.55 15.32
CA ASP A 409 -25.71 -2.30 16.39
C ASP A 409 -26.31 -1.37 17.47
N GLN A 410 -25.71 -0.20 17.75
CA GLN A 410 -26.28 0.81 18.67
C GLN A 410 -27.48 1.55 18.08
N GLU A 411 -27.44 1.97 16.81
CA GLU A 411 -28.59 2.61 16.15
C GLU A 411 -29.80 1.67 16.03
N ALA A 412 -29.57 0.36 15.85
CA ALA A 412 -30.64 -0.64 15.81
C ALA A 412 -31.26 -0.94 17.19
N ALA A 413 -30.46 -0.83 18.26
CA ALA A 413 -30.93 -0.99 19.64
C ALA A 413 -31.74 0.23 20.11
N GLU A 414 -31.28 1.45 19.81
CA GLU A 414 -31.96 2.71 20.15
C GLU A 414 -33.33 2.85 19.44
N ALA A 415 -33.41 2.43 18.16
CA ALA A 415 -34.67 2.45 17.41
C ALA A 415 -35.72 1.42 17.90
N ALA A 416 -35.29 0.37 18.63
CA ALA A 416 -36.17 -0.62 19.22
C ALA A 416 -36.70 -0.17 20.60
N GLU A 417 -35.93 0.62 21.33
CA GLU A 417 -36.28 1.14 22.66
C GLU A 417 -37.27 2.31 22.60
N GLU A 418 -37.22 3.12 21.53
CA GLU A 418 -38.12 4.28 21.34
C GLU A 418 -39.59 3.92 21.05
N LYS A 419 -39.89 2.64 20.75
CA LYS A 419 -41.25 2.17 20.40
C LYS A 419 -42.02 1.50 21.54
N GLY A 420 -41.47 1.41 22.75
CA GLY A 420 -42.12 0.66 23.81
C GLY A 420 -41.80 1.13 25.23
N LEU A 421 -42.46 2.19 25.70
CA LEU A 421 -43.25 2.14 26.94
C LEU A 421 -43.94 3.49 27.25
N SER A 422 -45.25 3.42 27.44
CA SER A 422 -46.10 4.50 27.93
C SER A 422 -46.36 4.37 29.44
N ARG A 423 -46.39 5.51 30.15
CA ARG A 423 -47.04 5.80 31.47
C ARG A 423 -46.37 5.20 32.72
N VAL A 424 -46.32 5.81 33.92
CA VAL A 424 -46.82 7.04 34.60
C VAL A 424 -46.01 7.12 35.92
N ILE A 425 -45.77 8.30 36.51
CA ILE A 425 -46.08 8.68 37.91
C ILE A 425 -45.63 10.13 38.18
N SER A 426 -46.60 10.86 38.73
CA SER A 426 -46.73 12.23 39.24
C SER A 426 -45.57 12.92 39.97
N ASN A 427 -45.53 14.24 39.80
CA ASN A 427 -44.89 15.23 40.68
C ASN A 427 -45.96 15.93 41.56
N PRO A 428 -45.66 16.39 42.79
CA PRO A 428 -46.37 17.54 43.35
C PRO A 428 -45.46 18.61 43.98
N ASN A 429 -45.89 19.86 43.78
CA ASN A 429 -45.44 21.15 44.38
C ASN A 429 -44.27 21.83 43.64
N GLY A 430 -44.40 22.92 42.89
CA GLY A 430 -45.47 23.91 42.73
C GLY A 430 -44.95 25.31 43.07
N ALA A 431 -44.59 26.10 42.04
CA ALA A 431 -44.80 27.56 41.99
C ALA A 431 -44.31 28.12 40.64
N PHE A 432 -45.19 28.87 39.99
CA PHE A 432 -44.98 29.56 38.71
C PHE A 432 -44.18 30.86 38.91
N VAL A 433 -43.18 31.09 38.07
CA VAL A 433 -42.92 32.42 37.49
C VAL A 433 -42.76 32.21 35.99
N THR A 434 -43.68 32.81 35.24
CA THR A 434 -43.58 32.96 33.80
C THR A 434 -42.63 34.11 33.51
N ASP A 435 -41.57 33.85 32.75
CA ASP A 435 -41.19 34.80 31.72
C ASP A 435 -41.17 34.06 30.39
N LYS A 436 -41.99 34.58 29.48
CA LYS A 436 -41.89 34.30 28.06
C LYS A 436 -40.64 35.01 27.59
N ASP A 437 -39.70 34.28 27.01
CA ASP A 437 -39.13 34.68 25.73
C ASP A 437 -38.58 33.44 25.03
N GLY A 438 -39.04 33.24 23.80
CA GLY A 438 -38.40 32.34 22.88
C GLY A 438 -37.10 32.96 22.39
N GLY A 439 -36.00 32.23 22.53
CA GLY A 439 -34.73 32.54 21.89
C GLY A 439 -34.04 31.23 21.57
N ALA A 440 -33.74 30.99 20.30
CA ALA A 440 -32.76 29.99 19.93
C ALA A 440 -31.44 30.34 20.62
N GLU A 441 -30.88 29.43 21.42
CA GLU A 441 -29.52 29.62 21.94
C GLU A 441 -28.57 29.67 20.72
N GLY A 442 -27.99 30.85 20.49
CA GLY A 442 -26.87 31.00 19.56
C GLY A 442 -25.63 30.24 20.05
N PRO A 443 -24.61 30.08 19.20
CA PRO A 443 -23.39 29.36 19.58
C PRO A 443 -22.74 29.98 20.82
N LYS A 444 -22.31 29.13 21.76
CA LYS A 444 -21.56 29.54 22.96
C LYS A 444 -20.22 30.17 22.55
N GLY A 445 -19.79 31.22 23.24
CA GLY A 445 -18.50 31.86 22.99
C GLY A 445 -17.44 31.40 24.00
N PHE A 446 -16.23 31.10 23.53
CA PHE A 446 -15.09 30.69 24.37
C PHE A 446 -13.87 31.59 24.11
N THR A 447 -13.13 31.98 25.14
CA THR A 447 -11.86 32.71 24.92
C THR A 447 -10.72 31.75 24.62
N MET A 448 -9.65 32.24 23.99
CA MET A 448 -8.46 31.40 23.76
C MET A 448 -7.83 30.92 25.06
N ALA A 449 -7.85 31.73 26.13
CA ALA A 449 -7.36 31.33 27.45
C ALA A 449 -8.18 30.20 28.11
N GLU A 450 -9.46 30.07 27.76
CA GLU A 450 -10.30 28.93 28.16
C GLU A 450 -9.97 27.70 27.31
N ILE A 451 -9.87 27.87 25.99
CA ILE A 451 -9.59 26.79 25.04
C ILE A 451 -8.22 26.14 25.29
N GLU A 452 -7.20 26.94 25.63
CA GLU A 452 -5.85 26.47 25.95
C GLU A 452 -5.79 25.51 27.15
N GLN A 453 -6.83 25.44 27.99
CA GLN A 453 -6.91 24.51 29.13
C GLN A 453 -7.34 23.10 28.70
N HIS A 454 -7.87 22.94 27.49
CA HIS A 454 -8.36 21.69 26.94
C HIS A 454 -7.31 21.06 26.00
N ASP A 455 -6.14 20.71 26.55
CA ASP A 455 -4.94 20.27 25.80
C ASP A 455 -4.50 18.80 26.04
N THR A 456 -5.40 17.95 26.56
CA THR A 456 -5.06 16.58 27.00
C THR A 456 -5.86 15.48 26.30
N GLU A 457 -5.39 14.23 26.36
CA GLU A 457 -6.06 13.06 25.76
C GLU A 457 -7.47 12.76 26.32
N HIS A 458 -7.85 13.38 27.44
CA HIS A 458 -9.18 13.22 28.02
C HIS A 458 -9.98 14.53 28.03
N ASP A 459 -9.41 15.59 27.44
CA ASP A 459 -10.01 16.90 27.34
C ASP A 459 -9.27 17.70 26.25
N CYS A 460 -9.71 17.56 25.00
CA CYS A 460 -8.98 18.04 23.81
C CYS A 460 -9.88 18.87 22.91
N TRP A 461 -9.67 20.19 22.91
CA TRP A 461 -10.35 21.11 22.00
C TRP A 461 -9.40 21.62 20.94
N ILE A 462 -9.91 21.94 19.75
CA ILE A 462 -9.15 22.60 18.69
C ILE A 462 -9.97 23.76 18.11
N VAL A 463 -9.29 24.78 17.61
CA VAL A 463 -9.91 25.87 16.85
C VAL A 463 -9.69 25.65 15.36
N HIS A 464 -10.74 25.88 14.57
CA HIS A 464 -10.67 25.90 13.11
C HIS A 464 -11.61 26.98 12.55
N ASN A 465 -11.08 27.96 11.82
CA ASN A 465 -11.78 29.11 11.26
C ASN A 465 -12.59 29.91 12.30
N GLY A 466 -11.99 30.17 13.48
CA GLY A 466 -12.62 30.93 14.57
C GLY A 466 -13.75 30.18 15.30
N LYS A 467 -13.84 28.86 15.09
CA LYS A 467 -14.81 27.95 15.72
C LYS A 467 -14.09 26.94 16.58
N VAL A 468 -14.68 26.57 17.71
CA VAL A 468 -14.14 25.63 18.69
C VAL A 468 -14.81 24.27 18.52
N TYR A 469 -14.00 23.21 18.55
CA TYR A 469 -14.45 21.83 18.37
C TYR A 469 -13.91 20.94 19.49
N ASP A 470 -14.80 20.19 20.14
CA ASP A 470 -14.42 19.19 21.15
C ASP A 470 -14.09 17.86 20.46
N CYS A 471 -12.79 17.56 20.36
CA CYS A 471 -12.28 16.34 19.75
C CYS A 471 -12.02 15.22 20.76
N THR A 472 -12.37 15.41 22.04
CA THR A 472 -12.07 14.48 23.13
C THR A 472 -12.47 13.05 22.81
N ASN A 473 -13.70 12.86 22.30
CA ASN A 473 -14.24 11.54 21.98
C ASN A 473 -13.90 11.07 20.56
N TYR A 474 -13.14 11.86 19.79
CA TYR A 474 -12.77 11.56 18.41
C TYR A 474 -11.27 11.27 18.23
N MET A 475 -10.42 11.60 19.21
CA MET A 475 -8.97 11.39 19.14
C MET A 475 -8.59 9.96 18.78
N ASP A 476 -9.18 8.97 19.45
CA ASP A 476 -8.94 7.54 19.19
C ASP A 476 -9.47 7.07 17.83
N LEU A 477 -10.32 7.88 17.19
CA LEU A 477 -10.99 7.59 15.93
C LEU A 477 -10.34 8.35 14.75
N HIS A 478 -9.39 9.25 15.02
CA HIS A 478 -8.74 10.06 14.00
C HIS A 478 -7.79 9.21 13.13
N PRO A 479 -7.90 9.26 11.79
CA PRO A 479 -7.09 8.47 10.88
C PRO A 479 -5.56 8.66 11.01
N GLY A 480 -5.11 9.78 11.58
CA GLY A 480 -3.72 10.07 11.90
C GLY A 480 -3.29 9.63 13.31
N GLY A 481 -4.19 9.05 14.10
CA GLY A 481 -3.98 8.73 15.52
C GLY A 481 -4.24 9.92 16.44
N ALA A 482 -4.51 9.64 17.72
CA ALA A 482 -4.77 10.65 18.76
C ALA A 482 -3.66 11.70 18.85
N ASP A 483 -2.40 11.27 18.73
CA ASP A 483 -1.22 12.14 18.72
C ASP A 483 -1.30 13.23 17.65
N SER A 484 -1.92 12.98 16.50
CA SER A 484 -2.05 13.97 15.41
C SER A 484 -3.01 15.11 15.76
N ILE A 485 -4.01 14.88 16.62
CA ILE A 485 -4.89 15.94 17.14
C ILE A 485 -4.25 16.58 18.37
N LEU A 486 -3.67 15.76 19.26
CA LEU A 486 -3.04 16.23 20.50
C LEU A 486 -1.90 17.22 20.29
N ILE A 487 -1.20 17.14 19.16
CA ILE A 487 -0.18 18.14 18.77
C ILE A 487 -0.75 19.56 18.72
N LEU A 488 -2.04 19.72 18.40
CA LEU A 488 -2.73 21.01 18.25
C LEU A 488 -3.85 21.20 19.28
N ALA A 489 -3.92 20.36 20.31
CA ALA A 489 -4.91 20.50 21.37
C ALA A 489 -4.73 21.85 22.10
N GLY A 490 -5.84 22.50 22.40
CA GLY A 490 -5.91 23.85 22.96
C GLY A 490 -5.50 24.98 22.01
N GLN A 491 -5.30 24.74 20.71
CA GLN A 491 -4.75 25.72 19.77
C GLN A 491 -5.61 25.92 18.51
N ASP A 492 -5.29 26.99 17.75
CA ASP A 492 -5.81 27.18 16.39
C ASP A 492 -5.07 26.29 15.39
N SER A 493 -5.83 25.35 14.85
CA SER A 493 -5.40 24.31 13.92
C SER A 493 -5.81 24.60 12.48
N THR A 494 -6.32 25.79 12.16
CA THR A 494 -6.94 26.10 10.86
C THR A 494 -6.04 25.74 9.68
N GLU A 495 -4.81 26.22 9.69
CA GLU A 495 -3.86 26.04 8.59
C GLU A 495 -3.39 24.57 8.47
N ASP A 496 -3.07 23.94 9.59
CA ASP A 496 -2.62 22.54 9.63
C ASP A 496 -3.75 21.57 9.24
N PHE A 497 -4.99 21.85 9.67
CA PHE A 497 -6.16 21.06 9.34
C PHE A 497 -6.42 21.11 7.82
N ASP A 498 -6.40 22.29 7.22
CA ASP A 498 -6.66 22.50 5.78
C ASP A 498 -5.59 21.87 4.88
N ALA A 499 -4.33 21.84 5.34
CA ALA A 499 -3.22 21.32 4.57
C ALA A 499 -3.30 19.80 4.32
N ILE A 500 -3.91 19.05 5.24
CA ILE A 500 -3.83 17.58 5.25
C ILE A 500 -5.20 16.89 5.26
N HIS A 501 -6.31 17.62 5.47
CA HIS A 501 -7.65 17.04 5.56
C HIS A 501 -8.54 17.33 4.35
N SER A 502 -9.24 16.30 3.86
CA SER A 502 -10.14 16.43 2.70
C SER A 502 -11.43 17.21 3.02
N LYS A 503 -12.16 17.67 1.99
CA LYS A 503 -13.50 18.27 2.13
C LYS A 503 -14.51 17.41 2.91
N LYS A 504 -14.31 16.09 2.95
CA LYS A 504 -15.14 15.16 3.74
C LYS A 504 -14.81 15.22 5.23
N ALA A 505 -13.55 15.44 5.58
CA ALA A 505 -13.12 15.62 6.96
C ALA A 505 -13.63 16.95 7.53
N HIS A 506 -13.72 18.00 6.71
CA HIS A 506 -14.34 19.27 7.08
C HIS A 506 -15.82 19.11 7.48
N LYS A 507 -16.61 18.36 6.69
CA LYS A 507 -18.01 18.04 7.04
C LYS A 507 -18.17 17.18 8.29
N MET A 508 -17.13 16.46 8.68
CA MET A 508 -17.14 15.63 9.87
C MET A 508 -16.73 16.45 11.10
N LEU A 509 -15.81 17.39 10.94
CA LEU A 509 -15.42 18.36 11.98
C LEU A 509 -16.62 19.16 12.48
N GLU A 510 -17.54 19.55 11.59
CA GLU A 510 -18.80 20.23 11.93
C GLU A 510 -19.62 19.52 13.04
N ARG A 511 -19.49 18.20 13.20
CA ARG A 511 -20.21 17.42 14.22
C ARG A 511 -19.67 17.59 15.64
N PHE A 512 -18.45 18.09 15.77
CA PHE A 512 -17.75 18.29 17.03
C PHE A 512 -17.77 19.76 17.46
N TYR A 513 -18.50 20.62 16.74
CA TYR A 513 -18.59 22.05 17.01
C TYR A 513 -19.29 22.33 18.35
N ILE A 514 -18.66 23.15 19.19
CA ILE A 514 -19.19 23.52 20.51
C ILE A 514 -19.41 25.03 20.68
N GLY A 515 -18.80 25.88 19.85
CA GLY A 515 -18.94 27.33 19.97
C GLY A 515 -17.97 28.15 19.13
N ASP A 516 -18.03 29.48 19.24
CA ASP A 516 -17.15 30.42 18.51
C ASP A 516 -16.08 31.01 19.44
N VAL A 517 -14.93 31.39 18.87
CA VAL A 517 -13.87 32.08 19.62
C VAL A 517 -14.27 33.54 19.86
N ILE A 518 -14.23 33.99 21.12
CA ILE A 518 -14.50 35.39 21.49
C ILE A 518 -13.23 36.08 22.03
N PRO A 519 -13.09 37.42 21.87
CA PRO A 519 -11.93 38.15 22.38
C PRO A 519 -11.90 38.16 23.92
N ASP A 520 -10.71 38.05 24.52
CA ASP A 520 -10.55 38.20 25.97
C ASP A 520 -11.04 39.58 26.43
N ILE A 521 -11.97 39.59 27.39
CA ILE A 521 -12.40 40.80 28.10
C ILE A 521 -11.55 40.89 29.38
N ASP A 522 -10.66 41.88 29.43
CA ASP A 522 -9.78 42.17 30.57
C ASP A 522 -10.56 42.24 31.89
N VAL A 523 -10.43 41.21 32.75
CA VAL A 523 -10.77 41.28 34.17
C VAL A 523 -9.49 41.16 34.99
N LEU A 524 -9.21 42.23 35.74
CA LEU A 524 -8.02 42.47 36.53
C LEU A 524 -7.76 41.43 37.65
N LYS A 525 -6.63 40.70 37.55
CA LYS A 525 -5.57 40.34 38.57
C LYS A 525 -5.97 39.69 39.93
N PRO A 526 -5.14 38.81 40.58
CA PRO A 526 -3.76 39.13 40.98
C PRO A 526 -2.68 38.00 41.08
N ASP A 527 -1.43 38.47 41.20
CA ASP A 527 -0.13 37.77 41.31
C ASP A 527 0.06 36.82 42.53
N LYS A 528 0.89 35.77 42.34
CA LYS A 528 1.96 35.20 43.23
C LYS A 528 2.28 33.74 42.80
N GLN A 529 3.46 33.13 42.91
CA GLN A 529 4.83 33.48 43.33
C GLN A 529 5.74 32.28 42.93
N GLU A 530 7.03 32.52 42.68
CA GLU A 530 8.05 31.50 42.33
C GLU A 530 8.33 30.48 43.45
N ALA A 531 8.66 29.24 43.04
CA ALA A 531 9.54 28.35 43.81
C ALA A 531 10.22 27.28 42.93
N GLY A 532 11.55 27.14 43.07
CA GLY A 532 12.24 25.85 42.90
C GLY A 532 13.32 25.77 41.82
N VAL A 533 14.59 25.93 42.22
CA VAL A 533 15.77 25.65 41.39
C VAL A 533 15.96 24.14 41.22
N ALA A 534 15.84 23.66 39.98
CA ALA A 534 16.43 22.40 39.51
C ALA A 534 17.42 22.75 38.40
N THR A 535 18.61 22.14 38.41
CA THR A 535 19.58 22.23 37.31
C THR A 535 19.02 21.50 36.08
N GLU A 536 18.13 22.17 35.36
CA GLU A 536 17.57 21.70 34.10
C GLU A 536 18.64 21.69 33.02
N VAL A 537 18.87 20.51 32.45
CA VAL A 537 19.54 20.39 31.16
C VAL A 537 18.64 21.09 30.13
N LYS A 538 19.10 22.21 29.58
CA LYS A 538 18.35 22.96 28.56
C LYS A 538 18.42 22.22 27.23
N PHE A 539 17.30 21.64 26.83
CA PHE A 539 17.14 21.00 25.53
C PHE A 539 16.90 22.03 24.43
N ALA A 540 17.61 21.87 23.31
CA ALA A 540 17.51 22.77 22.15
C ALA A 540 16.22 22.55 21.33
N LEU A 541 15.74 21.31 21.24
CA LEU A 541 14.50 20.98 20.56
C LEU A 541 13.33 20.95 21.53
N ASN A 542 12.19 21.44 21.06
CA ASN A 542 10.93 21.41 21.79
C ASN A 542 9.87 20.71 20.92
N PRO A 543 9.21 19.65 21.41
CA PRO A 543 8.24 18.90 20.62
C PRO A 543 6.96 19.69 20.31
N LYS A 544 6.72 20.81 21.01
CA LYS A 544 5.52 21.65 20.88
C LYS A 544 5.78 23.02 20.25
N LYS A 545 7.04 23.38 19.95
CA LYS A 545 7.39 24.71 19.41
C LYS A 545 8.42 24.60 18.29
N LYS A 546 8.18 25.30 17.19
CA LYS A 546 9.21 25.54 16.17
C LYS A 546 10.24 26.49 16.77
N ILE A 547 11.50 26.04 16.80
CA ILE A 547 12.62 26.82 17.31
C ILE A 547 13.55 27.10 16.13
N ALA A 548 13.95 28.36 15.95
CA ALA A 548 14.89 28.73 14.92
C ALA A 548 16.31 28.25 15.29
N PHE A 549 16.99 27.64 14.33
CA PHE A 549 18.40 27.30 14.41
C PHE A 549 19.16 28.03 13.30
N ALA A 550 20.37 28.51 13.61
CA ALA A 550 21.23 29.11 12.60
C ALA A 550 21.86 27.99 11.75
N LEU A 551 21.62 28.01 10.44
CA LEU A 551 22.31 27.14 9.50
C LEU A 551 23.75 27.64 9.34
N MET A 552 24.72 26.82 9.73
CA MET A 552 26.15 27.15 9.71
C MET A 552 26.82 26.69 8.41
N GLU A 553 26.45 25.49 7.95
CA GLU A 553 27.04 24.87 6.77
C GLU A 553 25.99 24.09 5.99
N LYS A 554 26.11 24.14 4.67
CA LYS A 554 25.31 23.35 3.73
C LYS A 554 26.24 22.71 2.73
N GLU A 555 26.34 21.39 2.80
CA GLU A 555 27.12 20.58 1.87
C GLU A 555 26.18 19.75 0.99
N GLN A 556 26.45 19.68 -0.31
CA GLN A 556 25.68 18.84 -1.23
C GLN A 556 26.30 17.45 -1.30
N LEU A 557 25.57 16.42 -0.84
CA LEU A 557 26.04 15.03 -0.85
C LEU A 557 25.71 14.30 -2.17
N SER A 558 24.56 14.62 -2.76
CA SER A 558 24.09 14.07 -4.04
C SER A 558 23.23 15.08 -4.79
N HIS A 559 22.69 14.70 -5.95
CA HIS A 559 21.78 15.56 -6.71
C HIS A 559 20.48 15.94 -5.97
N ASP A 560 20.10 15.18 -4.94
CA ASP A 560 18.85 15.33 -4.17
C ASP A 560 19.03 15.33 -2.64
N SER A 561 20.27 15.18 -2.15
CA SER A 561 20.57 15.12 -0.71
C SER A 561 21.59 16.17 -0.30
N PHE A 562 21.32 16.84 0.83
CA PHE A 562 22.20 17.83 1.44
C PHE A 562 22.49 17.45 2.89
N LEU A 563 23.73 17.69 3.33
CA LEU A 563 24.09 17.71 4.75
C LEU A 563 23.98 19.15 5.25
N LEU A 564 23.16 19.36 6.28
CA LEU A 564 22.90 20.67 6.87
C LEU A 564 23.40 20.67 8.32
N THR A 565 24.33 21.57 8.63
CA THR A 565 24.89 21.72 9.98
C THR A 565 24.28 22.96 10.63
N TYR A 566 23.63 22.79 11.78
CA TYR A 566 22.99 23.87 12.53
C TYR A 566 23.71 24.14 13.84
N ALA A 567 23.84 25.42 14.22
CA ALA A 567 24.35 25.79 15.55
C ALA A 567 23.22 25.68 16.59
N LEU A 568 23.55 25.09 17.75
CA LEU A 568 22.68 25.14 18.93
C LEU A 568 22.57 26.58 19.46
N GLN A 569 21.49 26.89 20.18
CA GLN A 569 21.20 28.25 20.64
C GLN A 569 22.26 28.77 21.61
N THR A 570 22.81 27.89 22.46
CA THR A 570 23.98 28.20 23.29
C THR A 570 24.92 26.99 23.41
N PRO A 571 26.22 27.18 23.71
CA PRO A 571 27.17 26.08 23.89
C PRO A 571 26.81 25.07 24.99
N GLU A 572 25.95 25.48 25.93
CA GLU A 572 25.51 24.67 27.08
C GLU A 572 24.19 23.91 26.82
N THR A 573 23.51 24.19 25.70
CA THR A 573 22.32 23.43 25.29
C THR A 573 22.72 22.10 24.65
N VAL A 574 21.94 21.05 24.89
CA VAL A 574 22.07 19.76 24.20
C VAL A 574 20.84 19.54 23.33
N LEU A 575 20.98 18.85 22.20
CA LEU A 575 19.89 18.72 21.21
C LEU A 575 18.58 18.18 21.83
N GLY A 576 18.70 17.27 22.80
CA GLY A 576 17.55 16.69 23.52
C GLY A 576 16.78 15.62 22.77
N LEU A 577 17.33 15.17 21.63
CA LEU A 577 16.72 14.14 20.80
C LEU A 577 17.44 12.80 20.98
N PRO A 578 16.75 11.75 21.47
CA PRO A 578 17.28 10.39 21.46
C PRO A 578 17.53 9.90 20.02
N THR A 579 18.49 9.00 19.84
CA THR A 579 18.79 8.38 18.54
C THR A 579 17.53 7.71 17.95
N GLY A 580 17.22 8.02 16.69
CA GLY A 580 16.11 7.41 15.95
C GLY A 580 14.78 8.17 16.00
N LYS A 581 14.73 9.35 16.61
CA LYS A 581 13.57 10.26 16.52
C LYS A 581 13.73 11.24 15.35
N HIS A 582 12.63 11.55 14.68
CA HIS A 582 12.60 12.48 13.55
C HIS A 582 12.33 13.91 14.04
N ILE A 583 12.85 14.90 13.31
CA ILE A 583 12.56 16.33 13.51
C ILE A 583 11.83 16.86 12.30
N PHE A 584 10.88 17.77 12.52
CA PHE A 584 10.30 18.55 11.44
C PHE A 584 11.16 19.79 11.22
N LEU A 585 11.66 19.95 9.99
CA LEU A 585 12.43 21.12 9.58
C LEU A 585 11.55 21.99 8.67
N SER A 586 11.62 23.29 8.86
CA SER A 586 10.97 24.26 7.96
C SER A 586 11.88 25.45 7.78
N ALA A 587 11.96 25.96 6.55
CA ALA A 587 12.74 27.15 6.23
C ALA A 587 11.90 28.11 5.39
N HIS A 588 12.14 29.40 5.55
CA HIS A 588 11.61 30.38 4.61
C HIS A 588 12.47 30.36 3.34
N ILE A 589 11.86 29.99 2.21
CA ILE A 589 12.50 29.99 0.89
C ILE A 589 11.66 30.92 0.02
N ALA A 590 12.27 32.02 -0.46
CA ALA A 590 11.57 33.05 -1.24
C ALA A 590 10.28 33.56 -0.55
N ASP A 591 10.37 33.85 0.75
CA ASP A 591 9.30 34.36 1.62
C ASP A 591 8.13 33.39 1.89
N GLU A 592 8.18 32.15 1.39
CA GLU A 592 7.24 31.08 1.72
C GLU A 592 7.84 30.10 2.73
N LEU A 593 7.08 29.72 3.76
CA LEU A 593 7.49 28.70 4.73
C LEU A 593 7.40 27.32 4.06
N THR A 594 8.55 26.76 3.68
CA THR A 594 8.64 25.46 3.03
C THR A 594 9.03 24.39 4.06
N PRO A 595 8.18 23.38 4.30
CA PRO A 595 8.55 22.22 5.11
C PRO A 595 9.55 21.34 4.34
N ALA A 596 10.58 20.84 5.03
CA ALA A 596 11.65 20.01 4.48
C ALA A 596 11.59 18.58 5.04
#